data_AF-H3BRZ4-F1
#
_entry.id   AF-H3BRZ4-F1
#
_cell.length_a   1.000
_cell.length_b   1.000
_cell.length_c   1.000
_cell.angle_alpha   90.00
_cell.angle_beta   90.00
_cell.angle_gamma   90.00
#
_symmetry.space_group_name_H-M   'P 1'
#
loop_
_entity.id
_entity.type
_entity.pdbx_description
1 polymer ?
#
loop_
_entity_poly.entity_id
_entity_poly.type
_entity_poly.pdbx_seq_one_letter_code
_entity_poly.pdbx_strand_id
1 'polypeptide(L)'
;MTPQSLLQTTLFLLSLLFLVQGAHGRGHREDFRFCSQRNQTHRSSLHYKPTPDLRISIENSEEALTVHAPFPAAHPASRSFPDPRGLYHFCLYWNRHAGRLHLLYGKRDFLLSDKASSLLCFQHQEESLAQGPPLLATSV
;
A
#
# COMPACT_ATOMS: atom_id res chain seq x y z
N MET A 1 -35.48 -43.23 10.77
CA MET A 1 -34.15 -42.71 11.19
C MET A 1 -34.25 -42.33 12.66
N THR A 2 -33.39 -42.88 13.52
CA THR A 2 -33.45 -42.63 14.96
C THR A 2 -32.96 -41.21 15.27
N PRO A 3 -33.52 -40.53 16.29
CA PRO A 3 -33.16 -39.15 16.61
C PRO A 3 -31.66 -38.98 16.95
N GLN A 4 -31.00 -40.04 17.44
CA GLN A 4 -29.55 -40.10 17.65
C GLN A 4 -28.73 -39.97 16.35
N SER A 5 -29.19 -40.57 15.25
CA SER A 5 -28.49 -40.52 13.96
C SER A 5 -28.49 -39.11 13.36
N LEU A 6 -29.59 -38.37 13.55
CA LEU A 6 -29.71 -36.97 13.13
C LEU A 6 -28.77 -36.06 13.91
N LEU A 7 -28.73 -36.21 15.25
CA LEU A 7 -27.84 -35.42 16.12
C LEU A 7 -26.36 -35.62 15.76
N GLN A 8 -25.95 -36.86 15.53
CA GLN A 8 -24.57 -37.20 15.19
C GLN A 8 -24.17 -36.64 13.81
N THR A 9 -25.09 -36.66 12.85
CA THR A 9 -24.87 -36.08 11.52
C THR A 9 -24.77 -34.55 11.59
N THR A 10 -25.60 -33.89 12.42
CA THR A 10 -25.52 -32.44 12.63
C THR A 10 -24.22 -32.02 13.31
N LEU A 11 -23.74 -32.76 14.30
CA LEU A 11 -22.47 -32.48 14.99
C LEU A 11 -21.27 -32.68 14.06
N PHE A 12 -21.31 -33.68 13.19
CA PHE A 12 -20.29 -33.93 12.18
C PHE A 12 -20.23 -32.80 11.13
N LEU A 13 -21.40 -32.33 10.66
CA LEU A 13 -21.47 -31.20 9.74
C LEU A 13 -20.98 -29.89 10.39
N LEU A 14 -21.31 -29.63 11.65
CA LEU A 14 -20.79 -28.46 12.38
C LEU A 14 -19.26 -28.52 12.52
N SER A 15 -18.69 -29.67 12.86
CA SER A 15 -17.24 -29.83 12.99
C SER A 15 -16.51 -29.67 11.65
N LEU A 16 -17.10 -30.13 10.53
CA LEU A 16 -16.60 -29.82 9.19
C LEU A 16 -16.64 -28.32 8.88
N LEU A 17 -17.72 -27.61 9.24
CA LEU A 17 -17.82 -26.16 9.01
C LEU A 17 -16.75 -25.36 9.78
N PHE A 18 -16.41 -25.77 11.00
CA PHE A 18 -15.34 -25.12 11.77
C PHE A 18 -13.93 -25.39 11.22
N LEU A 19 -13.69 -26.52 10.57
CA LEU A 19 -12.40 -26.83 9.93
C LEU A 19 -12.11 -25.93 8.72
N VAL A 20 -13.13 -25.39 8.06
CA VAL A 20 -12.96 -24.52 6.88
C VAL A 20 -12.63 -23.06 7.25
N GLN A 21 -12.83 -22.64 8.50
CA GLN A 21 -12.65 -21.23 8.91
C GLN A 21 -11.19 -20.78 9.05
N GLY A 22 -10.20 -21.66 8.83
CA GLY A 22 -8.77 -21.34 8.95
C GLY A 22 -8.06 -20.90 7.66
N ALA A 23 -8.71 -20.98 6.49
CA ALA A 23 -8.03 -20.81 5.20
C ALA A 23 -7.85 -19.35 4.72
N HIS A 24 -8.33 -18.36 5.48
CA HIS A 24 -8.31 -16.95 5.06
C HIS A 24 -7.19 -16.11 5.70
N GLY A 25 -6.17 -16.77 6.26
CA GLY A 25 -4.94 -16.14 6.73
C GLY A 25 -3.90 -15.92 5.63
N ARG A 26 -4.28 -15.74 4.35
CA ARG A 26 -3.33 -15.26 3.33
C ARG A 26 -3.28 -13.75 3.45
N GLY A 27 -2.65 -13.25 4.52
CA GLY A 27 -2.27 -11.85 4.59
C GLY A 27 -1.60 -11.50 3.28
N HIS A 28 -2.16 -10.54 2.55
CA HIS A 28 -1.55 -9.99 1.34
C HIS A 28 -0.19 -9.44 1.76
N ARG A 29 0.85 -10.28 1.77
CA ARG A 29 2.21 -9.87 2.11
C ARG A 29 2.64 -8.93 1.00
N GLU A 30 2.61 -7.64 1.29
CA GLU A 30 3.30 -6.67 0.47
C GLU A 30 4.80 -6.93 0.59
N ASP A 31 5.52 -6.83 -0.53
CA ASP A 31 6.97 -7.00 -0.54
C ASP A 31 7.67 -5.78 0.09
N PHE A 32 7.00 -4.63 0.07
CA PHE A 32 7.46 -3.40 0.69
C PHE A 32 6.26 -2.56 1.14
N ARG A 33 6.41 -1.92 2.30
CA ARG A 33 5.46 -0.96 2.85
C ARG A 33 6.23 0.19 3.45
N PHE A 34 5.86 1.41 3.11
CA PHE A 34 6.35 2.62 3.75
C PHE A 34 5.14 3.41 4.21
N CYS A 35 5.02 3.69 5.51
CA CYS A 35 3.93 4.45 6.07
C CYS A 35 4.44 5.74 6.71
N SER A 36 3.67 6.81 6.59
CA SER A 36 4.03 8.10 7.18
C SER A 36 2.80 9.00 7.30
N GLN A 37 3.01 10.22 7.76
CA GLN A 37 2.00 11.26 7.85
C GLN A 37 2.50 12.52 7.16
N ARG A 38 1.62 13.15 6.39
CA ARG A 38 1.87 14.40 5.68
C ARG A 38 0.93 15.48 6.20
N ASN A 39 1.48 16.61 6.61
CA ASN A 39 0.69 17.80 6.92
C ASN A 39 0.41 18.59 5.63
N GLN A 40 -0.81 18.52 5.11
CA GLN A 40 -1.23 19.22 3.90
C GLN A 40 -1.76 20.62 4.25
N THR A 41 -0.93 21.64 4.04
CA THR A 41 -1.22 23.06 4.34
C THR A 41 -1.89 23.81 3.18
N HIS A 42 -1.77 23.31 1.95
CA HIS A 42 -2.35 23.89 0.74
C HIS A 42 -2.95 22.81 -0.15
N ARG A 43 -3.58 23.22 -1.26
CA ARG A 43 -4.04 22.28 -2.28
C ARG A 43 -2.81 21.64 -2.92
N SER A 44 -2.77 20.31 -2.93
CA SER A 44 -1.56 19.56 -3.26
C SER A 44 -1.85 18.40 -4.20
N SER A 45 -0.83 17.88 -4.86
CA SER A 45 -0.93 16.76 -5.80
C SER A 45 0.06 15.64 -5.49
N LEU A 46 -0.32 14.44 -5.94
CA LEU A 46 0.57 13.31 -6.07
C LEU A 46 1.21 13.35 -7.45
N HIS A 47 2.53 13.15 -7.50
CA HIS A 47 3.28 12.95 -8.74
C HIS A 47 4.02 11.62 -8.67
N TYR A 48 3.90 10.81 -9.72
CA TYR A 48 4.71 9.62 -9.89
C TYR A 48 5.70 9.83 -11.03
N LYS A 49 6.98 9.59 -10.77
CA LYS A 49 8.05 9.72 -11.76
C LYS A 49 8.83 8.41 -11.87
N PRO A 50 8.70 7.66 -12.99
CA PRO A 50 9.54 6.50 -13.20
C PRO A 50 11.01 6.93 -13.29
N THR A 51 11.91 6.17 -12.70
CA THR A 51 13.36 6.43 -12.72
C THR A 51 14.12 5.15 -13.10
N PRO A 52 15.26 5.22 -13.80
CA PRO A 52 16.11 4.04 -14.00
C PRO A 52 16.79 3.56 -12.71
N ASP A 53 16.85 4.40 -11.66
CA ASP A 53 17.47 4.03 -10.39
C ASP A 53 16.68 2.91 -9.69
N LEU A 54 17.37 1.88 -9.22
CA LEU A 54 16.76 0.73 -8.52
C LEU A 54 16.41 1.03 -7.05
N ARG A 55 15.85 2.21 -6.79
CA ARG A 55 15.43 2.68 -5.47
C ARG A 55 14.04 3.31 -5.54
N ILE A 56 13.35 3.29 -4.42
CA ILE A 56 12.13 4.07 -4.21
C ILE A 56 12.53 5.31 -3.41
N SER A 57 12.25 6.50 -3.94
CA SER A 57 12.41 7.75 -3.20
C SER A 57 11.09 8.50 -3.11
N ILE A 58 10.89 9.19 -1.98
CA ILE A 58 9.70 9.98 -1.70
C ILE A 58 10.17 11.38 -1.36
N GLU A 59 9.73 12.35 -2.15
CA GLU A 59 10.01 13.77 -1.97
C GLU A 59 8.72 14.48 -1.57
N ASN A 60 8.79 15.29 -0.51
CA ASN A 60 7.65 16.03 -0.01
C ASN A 60 7.92 17.53 -0.12
N SER A 61 7.08 18.24 -0.87
CA SER A 61 7.00 19.70 -0.88
C SER A 61 5.63 20.16 -0.37
N GLU A 62 5.41 21.48 -0.29
CA GLU A 62 4.09 22.01 0.05
C GLU A 62 3.05 21.71 -1.04
N GLU A 63 3.47 21.81 -2.30
CA GLU A 63 2.65 21.65 -3.49
C GLU A 63 2.43 20.18 -3.83
N ALA A 64 3.41 19.30 -3.60
CA ALA A 64 3.35 17.93 -4.08
C ALA A 64 4.01 16.89 -3.17
N LEU A 65 3.46 15.67 -3.20
CA LEU A 65 4.17 14.46 -2.82
C LEU A 65 4.63 13.76 -4.10
N THR A 66 5.93 13.64 -4.30
CA THR A 66 6.50 13.00 -5.48
C THR A 66 7.10 11.65 -5.10
N VAL A 67 6.67 10.58 -5.78
CA VAL A 67 7.21 9.23 -5.62
C VAL A 67 8.00 8.87 -6.87
N HIS A 68 9.26 8.48 -6.68
CA HIS A 68 10.11 7.92 -7.72
C HIS A 68 10.31 6.44 -7.49
N ALA A 69 10.18 5.63 -8.54
CA ALA A 69 10.43 4.19 -8.48
C ALA A 69 10.80 3.62 -9.86
N PRO A 70 11.45 2.44 -9.92
CA PRO A 70 11.91 1.81 -11.17
C PRO A 70 10.81 1.13 -11.99
N PHE A 71 9.55 1.51 -11.81
CA PHE A 71 8.41 0.86 -12.48
C PHE A 71 7.72 1.82 -13.46
N PRO A 72 7.20 1.34 -14.60
CA PRO A 72 6.44 2.17 -15.52
C PRO A 72 5.24 2.86 -14.86
N ALA A 73 4.97 4.10 -15.22
CA ALA A 73 3.86 4.87 -14.65
C ALA A 73 2.49 4.38 -15.15
N ALA A 74 1.55 4.20 -14.22
CA ALA A 74 0.14 4.09 -14.54
C ALA A 74 -0.43 5.47 -14.95
N HIS A 75 -1.45 5.47 -15.81
CA HIS A 75 -2.10 6.71 -16.25
C HIS A 75 -3.32 7.04 -15.38
N PRO A 76 -3.53 8.32 -14.97
CA PRO A 76 -2.59 9.43 -15.06
C PRO A 76 -1.50 9.34 -13.97
N ALA A 77 -0.30 9.83 -14.30
CA ALA A 77 0.87 9.82 -13.41
C ALA A 77 0.86 10.95 -12.37
N SER A 78 -0.01 11.95 -12.54
CA SER A 78 -0.24 13.03 -11.57
C SER A 78 -1.72 13.19 -11.27
N ARG A 79 -2.06 13.36 -10.00
CA ARG A 79 -3.44 13.44 -9.50
C ARG A 79 -3.51 14.39 -8.32
N SER A 80 -4.56 15.20 -8.24
CA SER A 80 -4.77 16.06 -7.07
C SER A 80 -5.13 15.24 -5.83
N PHE A 81 -4.60 15.63 -4.67
CA PHE A 81 -5.03 15.12 -3.38
C PHE A 81 -6.43 15.66 -3.01
N PRO A 82 -7.12 15.03 -2.03
CA PRO A 82 -8.37 15.54 -1.52
C PRO A 82 -8.22 16.94 -0.88
N ASP A 83 -9.22 17.80 -1.09
CA ASP A 83 -9.52 18.95 -0.23
C ASP A 83 -10.49 18.42 0.85
N PRO A 84 -10.10 18.25 2.12
CA PRO A 84 -9.61 19.34 2.96
C PRO A 84 -8.11 19.29 3.28
N ARG A 85 -7.59 20.43 3.73
CA ARG A 85 -6.27 20.56 4.37
C ARG A 85 -6.22 19.81 5.71
N GLY A 86 -5.04 19.39 6.13
CA GLY A 86 -4.82 18.75 7.43
C GLY A 86 -3.79 17.63 7.39
N LEU A 87 -3.71 16.88 8.48
CA LEU A 87 -2.79 15.75 8.62
C LEU A 87 -3.38 14.50 7.97
N TYR A 88 -2.68 13.96 6.99
CA TYR A 88 -3.04 12.72 6.30
C TYR A 88 -2.03 11.63 6.59
N HIS A 89 -2.52 10.51 7.10
CA HIS A 89 -1.77 9.26 7.09
C HIS A 89 -1.72 8.70 5.67
N PHE A 90 -0.57 8.20 5.25
CA PHE A 90 -0.45 7.48 4.00
C PHE A 90 0.49 6.29 4.11
N CYS A 91 0.28 5.32 3.25
CA CYS A 91 1.18 4.18 3.08
C CYS A 91 1.40 3.91 1.59
N LEU A 92 2.66 3.78 1.21
CA LEU A 92 3.10 3.29 -0.10
C LEU A 92 3.29 1.77 0.01
N TYR A 93 2.64 1.04 -0.87
CA TYR A 93 2.69 -0.42 -0.91
C TYR A 93 3.19 -0.90 -2.25
N TRP A 94 4.06 -1.90 -2.21
CA TRP A 94 4.50 -2.62 -3.39
C TRP A 94 4.30 -4.11 -3.20
N ASN A 95 3.73 -4.75 -4.23
CA ASN A 95 3.56 -6.18 -4.29
C ASN A 95 4.03 -6.68 -5.66
N ARG A 96 5.15 -7.39 -5.68
CA ARG A 96 5.76 -7.89 -6.92
C ARG A 96 4.88 -8.95 -7.60
N HIS A 97 4.19 -9.77 -6.80
CA HIS A 97 3.34 -10.85 -7.29
C HIS A 97 2.07 -10.33 -7.95
N ALA A 98 1.54 -9.21 -7.45
CA ALA A 98 0.45 -8.47 -8.07
C ALA A 98 0.92 -7.49 -9.17
N GLY A 99 2.23 -7.30 -9.32
CA GLY A 99 2.81 -6.31 -10.22
C GLY A 99 2.36 -4.88 -9.90
N ARG A 100 2.05 -4.56 -8.64
CA ARG A 100 1.34 -3.34 -8.26
C ARG A 100 2.16 -2.48 -7.29
N LEU A 101 2.29 -1.20 -7.63
CA LEU A 101 2.76 -0.13 -6.73
C LEU A 101 1.61 0.87 -6.57
N HIS A 102 1.20 1.14 -5.34
CA HIS A 102 0.11 2.07 -5.07
C HIS A 102 0.28 2.79 -3.73
N LEU A 103 -0.29 3.99 -3.64
CA LEU A 103 -0.24 4.85 -2.47
C LEU A 103 -1.65 4.99 -1.91
N LEU A 104 -1.87 4.52 -0.69
CA LEU A 104 -3.07 4.83 0.08
C LEU A 104 -2.84 6.12 0.84
N TYR A 105 -3.57 7.19 0.51
CA TYR A 105 -3.45 8.51 1.15
C TYR A 105 -4.79 8.90 1.78
N GLY A 106 -4.84 8.94 3.12
CA GLY A 106 -6.08 9.03 3.87
C GLY A 106 -7.00 7.85 3.56
N LYS A 107 -8.07 8.13 2.81
CA LYS A 107 -9.06 7.12 2.37
C LYS A 107 -9.01 6.83 0.87
N ARG A 108 -8.08 7.44 0.13
CA ARG A 108 -7.99 7.30 -1.33
C ARG A 108 -6.80 6.45 -1.73
N ASP A 109 -7.05 5.49 -2.60
CA ASP A 109 -6.01 4.64 -3.20
C ASP A 109 -5.58 5.21 -4.56
N PHE A 110 -4.28 5.42 -4.73
CA PHE A 110 -3.66 5.94 -5.93
C PHE A 110 -2.74 4.88 -6.54
N LEU A 111 -3.19 4.25 -7.63
CA LEU A 111 -2.36 3.36 -8.43
C LEU A 111 -1.22 4.15 -9.10
N LEU A 112 0.03 3.80 -8.76
CA LEU A 112 1.24 4.42 -9.32
C LEU A 112 1.80 3.59 -10.49
N SER A 113 1.75 2.26 -10.37
CA SER A 113 2.18 1.32 -11.42
C SER A 113 1.37 0.02 -11.34
N ASP A 114 0.96 -0.49 -12.49
CA ASP A 114 0.38 -1.82 -12.72
C ASP A 114 1.37 -2.80 -13.40
N LYS A 115 2.64 -2.40 -13.51
CA LYS A 115 3.74 -3.16 -14.12
C LYS A 115 4.97 -3.21 -13.22
N ALA A 116 4.75 -3.36 -11.91
CA ALA A 116 5.78 -3.38 -10.88
C ALA A 116 6.16 -4.81 -10.44
N SER A 117 6.42 -5.72 -11.38
CA SER A 117 6.70 -7.14 -11.10
C SER A 117 8.19 -7.49 -11.03
N SER A 118 9.09 -6.50 -11.13
CA SER A 118 10.54 -6.71 -11.11
C SER A 118 11.01 -7.34 -9.78
N LEU A 119 12.02 -8.21 -9.83
CA LEU A 119 12.59 -8.83 -8.65
C LEU A 119 13.58 -7.87 -7.96
N LEU A 120 13.07 -7.04 -7.04
CA LEU A 120 13.86 -6.11 -6.24
C LEU A 120 13.73 -6.42 -4.74
N CYS A 121 14.77 -6.08 -3.96
CA CYS A 121 14.80 -6.26 -2.51
C CYS A 121 15.23 -4.94 -1.85
N PHE A 122 14.27 -4.17 -1.36
CA PHE A 122 14.55 -2.92 -0.65
C PHE A 122 14.87 -3.21 0.82
N GLN A 123 16.16 -3.23 1.16
CA GLN A 123 16.65 -3.58 2.51
C GLN A 123 17.33 -2.43 3.24
N HIS A 124 17.78 -1.41 2.51
CA HIS A 124 18.54 -0.30 3.06
C HIS A 124 17.76 0.99 2.91
N GLN A 125 17.73 1.79 3.97
CA GLN A 125 17.22 3.14 3.96
C GLN A 125 18.40 4.10 3.90
N GLU A 126 18.40 4.97 2.90
CA GLU A 126 19.35 6.08 2.79
C GLU A 126 18.67 7.35 3.30
N GLU A 127 19.42 8.19 4.02
CA GLU A 127 18.94 9.51 4.40
C GLU A 127 18.86 10.40 3.16
N SER A 128 17.68 10.97 2.93
CA SER A 128 17.48 11.94 1.86
C SER A 128 17.89 13.33 2.33
N LEU A 129 18.72 14.02 1.54
CA LEU A 129 19.06 15.44 1.73
C LEU A 129 18.02 16.38 1.09
N ALA A 130 16.87 15.86 0.65
CA ALA A 130 15.85 16.65 -0.01
C ALA A 130 15.33 17.77 0.90
N GLN A 131 15.28 18.99 0.34
CA GLN A 131 14.78 20.18 1.04
C GLN A 131 13.26 20.23 0.89
N GLY A 132 12.52 20.17 1.99
CA GLY A 132 11.06 20.24 2.00
C GLY A 132 10.45 19.99 3.39
N PRO A 133 9.13 20.17 3.56
CA PRO A 133 8.47 19.89 4.82
C PRO A 133 8.69 18.43 5.22
N PRO A 134 9.09 18.15 6.47
CA PRO A 134 9.35 16.79 6.90
C PRO A 134 8.06 15.97 6.90
N LEU A 135 8.21 14.71 6.53
CA LEU A 135 7.19 13.70 6.78
C LEU A 135 7.22 13.31 8.27
N LEU A 136 6.06 13.01 8.85
CA LEU A 136 5.89 12.75 10.28
C LEU A 136 5.60 11.27 10.53
N ALA A 137 6.04 10.74 11.67
CA ALA A 137 5.72 9.37 12.11
C ALA A 137 6.01 8.28 11.04
N THR A 138 7.17 8.37 10.40
CA THR A 138 7.60 7.47 9.34
C THR A 138 7.95 6.07 9.86
N SER A 139 7.48 5.04 9.17
CA SER A 139 7.81 3.63 9.41
C SER A 139 7.95 2.86 8.08
N VAL A 140 8.83 1.86 8.08
CA VAL A 140 9.13 0.98 6.94
C VAL A 140 9.02 -0.47 7.40
#